data_AF-A0A973TN13-F1
#
_entry.id   AF-A0A973TN13-F1
#
_cell.length_a   1.000
_cell.length_b   1.000
_cell.length_c   1.000
_cell.angle_alpha   90.00
_cell.angle_beta   90.00
_cell.angle_gamma   90.00
#
_symmetry.space_group_name_H-M   'P 1'
#
loop_
_entity.id
_entity.type
_entity.pdbx_description
1 polymer ?
#
loop_
_entity_poly.entity_id
_entity_poly.type
_entity_poly.pdbx_seq_one_letter_code
_entity_poly.pdbx_strand_id
1 'polypeptide(L)'
;MSSRFQRWILPGLAFKAAVIGGGYATGRELAEYFIPSGPQGGVAAILVAMVAWSFMCALTFAFAHATRSFDYRSFFAELLGPFAFVFELAYLVFMVLILAVFGAAAGAIGQALFGWPTLVGTLLLMLAIGAFTAYGNQSVERLFKWVSFLLYGVYVLLVIFVLTKFGGQAAQQFATPVPTDGWLSGGLTYAGYNIVGAVMILPLARH
;
A
#
# COMPACT_ATOMS: atom_id res chain seq x y z
N MET A 1 22.27 -8.39 -17.73
CA MET A 1 21.65 -9.57 -17.09
C MET A 1 21.06 -9.13 -15.76
N SER A 2 19.77 -9.36 -15.52
CA SER A 2 19.18 -9.01 -14.23
C SER A 2 19.70 -9.94 -13.13
N SER A 3 19.93 -9.40 -11.95
CA SER A 3 20.39 -10.19 -10.80
C SER A 3 19.23 -11.00 -10.21
N ARG A 4 19.54 -12.09 -9.48
CA ARG A 4 18.51 -12.85 -8.74
C ARG A 4 17.69 -11.95 -7.80
N PHE A 5 18.31 -10.91 -7.24
CA PHE A 5 17.62 -9.91 -6.44
C PHE A 5 16.58 -9.12 -7.24
N GLN A 6 16.95 -8.63 -8.43
CA GLN A 6 16.04 -7.86 -9.30
C GLN A 6 14.84 -8.69 -9.76
N ARG A 7 15.04 -10.00 -9.99
CA ARG A 7 13.99 -10.87 -10.52
C ARG A 7 13.06 -11.43 -9.45
N TRP A 8 13.53 -11.66 -8.22
CA TRP A 8 12.75 -12.39 -7.19
C TRP A 8 12.31 -11.52 -6.02
N ILE A 9 13.11 -10.51 -5.64
CA ILE A 9 12.89 -9.75 -4.40
C ILE A 9 12.38 -8.35 -4.70
N LEU A 10 12.98 -7.68 -5.68
CA LEU A 10 12.66 -6.29 -6.03
C LEU A 10 11.17 -6.07 -6.39
N PRO A 11 10.49 -6.93 -7.16
CA PRO A 11 9.08 -6.72 -7.50
C PRO A 11 8.17 -6.74 -6.27
N GLY A 12 8.42 -7.66 -5.32
CA GLY A 12 7.67 -7.74 -4.07
C GLY A 12 7.88 -6.51 -3.17
N LEU A 13 9.12 -6.03 -3.07
CA LEU A 13 9.43 -4.81 -2.32
C LEU A 13 8.76 -3.57 -2.94
N ALA A 14 8.76 -3.48 -4.26
CA ALA A 14 8.11 -2.39 -4.98
C ALA A 14 6.58 -2.44 -4.85
N PHE A 15 5.99 -3.63 -4.93
CA PHE A 15 4.55 -3.80 -4.73
C PHE A 15 4.13 -3.37 -3.33
N LYS A 16 4.88 -3.82 -2.31
CA LYS A 16 4.68 -3.39 -0.93
C LYS A 16 4.72 -1.88 -0.79
N ALA A 17 5.70 -1.22 -1.42
CA ALA A 17 5.83 0.24 -1.37
C ALA A 17 4.64 0.95 -2.05
N ALA A 18 4.08 0.37 -3.12
CA ALA A 18 2.92 0.92 -3.81
C ALA A 18 1.62 0.81 -3.00
N VAL A 19 1.50 -0.22 -2.15
CA VAL A 19 0.30 -0.48 -1.33
C VAL A 19 0.30 0.33 -0.01
N ILE A 20 1.46 0.73 0.49
CA ILE A 20 1.54 1.51 1.75
C ILE A 20 1.09 2.96 1.49
N GLY A 21 -0.09 3.30 2.01
CA GLY A 21 -0.67 4.64 1.91
C GLY A 21 -1.10 5.26 3.25
N GLY A 22 -1.95 6.29 3.19
CA GLY A 22 -2.48 6.98 4.37
C GLY A 22 -3.44 6.13 5.20
N GLY A 23 -4.19 5.22 4.55
CA GLY A 23 -5.04 4.24 5.23
C GLY A 23 -4.20 3.27 6.07
N TYR A 24 -3.08 2.79 5.53
CA TYR A 24 -2.08 2.04 6.29
C TYR A 24 -1.54 2.84 7.47
N ALA A 25 -1.10 4.09 7.25
CA ALA A 25 -0.47 4.92 8.28
C ALA A 25 -1.39 5.23 9.48
N THR A 26 -2.69 5.33 9.24
CA THR A 26 -3.71 5.57 10.28
C THR A 26 -4.25 4.28 10.92
N GLY A 27 -3.89 3.11 10.38
CA GLY A 27 -4.45 1.81 10.79
C GLY A 27 -5.89 1.59 10.32
N ARG A 28 -6.45 2.48 9.49
CA ARG A 28 -7.85 2.40 9.06
C ARG A 28 -8.10 1.19 8.15
N GLU A 29 -7.15 0.85 7.30
CA GLU A 29 -7.23 -0.36 6.46
C GLU A 29 -7.32 -1.63 7.30
N LEU A 30 -6.57 -1.70 8.41
CA LEU A 30 -6.62 -2.83 9.33
C LEU A 30 -8.00 -2.96 9.98
N ALA A 31 -8.51 -1.83 10.48
CA ALA A 31 -9.80 -1.74 11.16
C ALA A 31 -11.00 -2.02 10.23
N GLU A 32 -10.89 -1.69 8.94
CA GLU A 32 -11.96 -1.88 7.98
C GLU A 32 -12.03 -3.32 7.45
N TYR A 33 -10.89 -3.91 7.08
CA TYR A 33 -10.88 -5.13 6.28
C TYR A 33 -10.53 -6.40 7.04
N PHE A 34 -9.88 -6.29 8.21
CA PHE A 34 -9.29 -7.46 8.88
C PHE A 34 -9.76 -7.65 10.32
N ILE A 35 -9.85 -6.56 11.11
CA ILE A 35 -10.30 -6.63 12.52
C ILE A 35 -11.75 -7.13 12.67
N PRO A 36 -12.73 -6.77 11.82
CA PRO A 36 -14.12 -7.16 12.02
C PRO A 36 -14.36 -8.68 12.05
N SER A 37 -13.50 -9.47 11.39
CA SER A 37 -13.57 -10.93 11.36
C SER A 37 -12.84 -11.62 12.53
N GLY A 38 -12.44 -10.85 13.55
CA GLY A 38 -11.68 -11.34 14.70
C GLY A 38 -10.23 -11.74 14.36
N PRO A 39 -9.45 -12.26 15.32
CA PRO A 39 -8.03 -12.54 15.12
C PRO A 39 -7.76 -13.61 14.05
N GLN A 40 -8.47 -14.75 14.13
CA GLN A 40 -8.29 -15.85 13.19
C GLN A 40 -8.80 -15.48 11.79
N GLY A 41 -9.99 -14.89 11.70
CA GLY A 41 -10.56 -14.43 10.45
C GLY A 41 -9.75 -13.31 9.81
N GLY A 42 -9.20 -12.38 10.60
CA GLY A 42 -8.31 -11.34 10.12
C GLY A 42 -7.03 -11.88 9.48
N VAL A 43 -6.40 -12.90 10.09
CA VAL A 43 -5.25 -13.60 9.47
C VAL A 43 -5.66 -14.32 8.19
N ALA A 44 -6.82 -15.00 8.19
CA ALA A 44 -7.33 -15.64 6.98
C ALA A 44 -7.61 -14.62 5.87
N ALA A 45 -8.17 -13.45 6.19
CA ALA A 45 -8.38 -12.34 5.25
C ALA A 45 -7.06 -11.79 4.69
N ILE A 46 -6.01 -11.68 5.50
CA ILE A 46 -4.65 -11.32 5.04
C ILE A 46 -4.13 -12.37 4.05
N LEU A 47 -4.31 -13.66 4.34
CA LEU A 47 -3.92 -14.74 3.44
C LEU A 47 -4.69 -14.70 2.12
N VAL A 48 -6.00 -14.42 2.15
CA VAL A 48 -6.82 -14.22 0.94
C VAL A 48 -6.28 -13.07 0.12
N ALA A 49 -6.01 -11.91 0.74
CA ALA A 49 -5.47 -10.75 0.06
C ALA A 49 -4.10 -11.06 -0.59
N MET A 50 -3.22 -11.77 0.14
CA MET A 50 -1.93 -12.21 -0.35
C MET A 50 -2.05 -13.11 -1.59
N VAL A 51 -2.93 -14.12 -1.55
CA VAL A 51 -3.15 -15.04 -2.67
C VAL A 51 -3.75 -14.29 -3.86
N ALA A 52 -4.77 -13.46 -3.63
CA ALA A 52 -5.41 -12.66 -4.66
C ALA A 52 -4.39 -11.74 -5.35
N TRP A 53 -3.61 -10.96 -4.60
CA TRP A 53 -2.56 -10.12 -5.17
C TRP A 53 -1.48 -10.90 -5.91
N SER A 54 -1.06 -12.05 -5.39
CA SER A 54 -0.06 -12.89 -6.05
C SER A 54 -0.56 -13.35 -7.42
N PHE A 55 -1.80 -13.82 -7.47
CA PHE A 55 -2.45 -14.22 -8.72
C PHE A 55 -2.60 -13.04 -9.69
N MET A 56 -3.04 -11.89 -9.18
CA MET A 56 -3.20 -10.67 -9.95
C MET A 56 -1.89 -10.17 -10.54
N CYS A 57 -0.83 -10.08 -9.73
CA CYS A 57 0.50 -9.69 -10.21
C CYS A 57 1.01 -10.67 -11.26
N ALA A 58 0.80 -11.98 -11.06
CA ALA A 58 1.17 -12.99 -12.04
C ALA A 58 0.45 -12.80 -13.37
N LEU A 59 -0.86 -12.54 -13.35
CA LEU A 59 -1.64 -12.23 -14.56
C LEU A 59 -1.18 -10.93 -15.23
N THR A 60 -0.99 -9.86 -14.46
CA THR A 60 -0.50 -8.57 -14.95
C THR A 60 0.86 -8.72 -15.64
N PHE A 61 1.79 -9.46 -15.03
CA PHE A 61 3.11 -9.71 -15.63
C PHE A 61 3.06 -10.64 -16.84
N ALA A 62 2.23 -11.69 -16.80
CA ALA A 62 2.05 -12.58 -17.94
C ALA A 62 1.49 -11.82 -19.15
N PHE A 63 0.48 -10.97 -18.94
CA PHE A 63 -0.12 -10.14 -19.97
C PHE A 63 0.87 -9.09 -20.51
N ALA A 64 1.57 -8.38 -19.63
CA ALA A 64 2.59 -7.40 -19.99
C ALA A 64 3.71 -8.03 -20.84
N HIS A 65 4.12 -9.25 -20.49
CA HIS A 65 5.14 -9.97 -21.25
C HIS A 65 4.64 -10.41 -22.62
N ALA A 66 3.40 -10.93 -22.70
CA ALA A 66 2.78 -11.38 -23.94
C ALA A 66 2.57 -10.23 -24.94
N THR A 67 2.21 -9.05 -24.45
CA THR A 67 1.94 -7.85 -25.27
C THR A 67 3.14 -6.91 -25.40
N ARG A 68 4.27 -7.23 -24.75
CA ARG A 68 5.46 -6.36 -24.64
C ARG A 68 5.14 -4.96 -24.09
N SER A 69 4.14 -4.85 -23.22
CA SER A 69 3.67 -3.59 -22.63
C SER A 69 4.17 -3.43 -21.19
N PHE A 70 5.21 -2.61 -21.00
CA PHE A 70 5.88 -2.46 -19.70
C PHE A 70 5.75 -1.08 -19.07
N ASP A 71 5.01 -0.19 -19.72
CA ASP A 71 4.57 1.08 -19.17
C ASP A 71 3.04 1.05 -19.05
N TYR A 72 2.49 1.82 -18.10
CA TYR A 72 1.07 1.78 -17.81
C TYR A 72 0.22 2.15 -19.04
N ARG A 73 0.71 3.07 -19.88
CA ARG A 73 -0.06 3.61 -21.00
C ARG A 73 -0.22 2.56 -22.10
N SER A 74 0.88 1.93 -22.50
CA SER A 74 0.87 0.81 -23.44
C SER A 74 0.09 -0.39 -22.88
N PHE A 75 0.23 -0.67 -21.58
CA PHE A 75 -0.47 -1.79 -20.93
C PHE A 75 -1.99 -1.62 -20.99
N PHE A 76 -2.49 -0.43 -20.63
CA PHE A 76 -3.92 -0.15 -20.68
C PHE A 76 -4.45 0.07 -22.10
N ALA A 77 -3.60 0.50 -23.05
CA ALA A 77 -3.96 0.50 -24.46
C ALA A 77 -4.25 -0.92 -24.98
N GLU A 78 -3.40 -1.89 -24.63
CA GLU A 78 -3.61 -3.30 -25.01
C GLU A 78 -4.76 -3.95 -24.21
N LEU A 79 -4.91 -3.62 -22.93
CA LEU A 79 -5.92 -4.22 -22.06
C LEU A 79 -7.34 -3.71 -22.33
N LEU A 80 -7.50 -2.40 -22.53
CA LEU A 80 -8.81 -1.74 -22.68
C LEU A 80 -9.13 -1.36 -24.14
N GLY A 81 -8.14 -1.44 -25.04
CA GLY A 81 -8.28 -1.06 -26.43
C GLY A 81 -8.78 0.39 -26.58
N PRO A 82 -9.91 0.62 -27.27
CA PRO A 82 -10.44 1.97 -27.49
C PRO A 82 -10.85 2.69 -26.19
N PHE A 83 -11.04 1.96 -25.08
CA PHE A 83 -11.42 2.53 -23.79
C PHE A 83 -10.22 2.97 -22.92
N ALA A 84 -9.00 2.98 -23.46
CA ALA A 84 -7.80 3.40 -22.71
C ALA A 84 -7.91 4.83 -22.13
N PHE A 85 -8.69 5.72 -22.76
CA PHE A 85 -8.94 7.07 -22.24
C PHE A 85 -9.64 7.07 -20.87
N VAL A 86 -10.44 6.04 -20.57
CA VAL A 86 -11.10 5.89 -19.27
C VAL A 86 -10.07 5.72 -18.17
N PHE A 87 -8.98 4.99 -18.45
CA PHE A 87 -7.88 4.85 -17.52
C PHE A 87 -7.18 6.20 -17.27
N GLU A 88 -6.93 6.99 -18.31
CA GLU A 88 -6.31 8.32 -18.12
C GLU A 88 -7.18 9.24 -17.24
N LEU A 89 -8.50 9.23 -17.46
CA LEU A 89 -9.43 9.98 -16.60
C LEU A 89 -9.43 9.47 -15.15
N ALA A 90 -9.53 8.14 -14.98
CA ALA A 90 -9.50 7.52 -13.66
C ALA A 90 -8.17 7.80 -12.93
N TYR A 91 -7.04 7.77 -13.65
CA TYR A 91 -5.72 8.07 -13.11
C TYR A 91 -5.61 9.51 -12.60
N LEU A 92 -6.14 10.50 -13.34
CA LEU A 92 -6.17 11.89 -12.89
C LEU A 92 -6.99 12.06 -11.61
N VAL A 93 -8.19 11.46 -11.55
CA VAL A 93 -9.03 11.47 -10.34
C VAL A 93 -8.32 10.79 -9.18
N PHE A 94 -7.67 9.65 -9.44
CA PHE A 94 -6.95 8.89 -8.43
C PHE A 94 -5.75 9.65 -7.86
N MET A 95 -5.04 10.41 -8.69
CA MET A 95 -3.93 11.25 -8.23
C MET A 95 -4.39 12.35 -7.26
N VAL A 96 -5.51 13.00 -7.55
CA VAL A 96 -6.14 13.97 -6.63
C VAL A 96 -6.60 13.27 -5.35
N LEU A 97 -7.21 12.09 -5.48
CA LEU A 97 -7.68 11.30 -4.34
C LEU A 97 -6.53 10.91 -3.40
N ILE A 98 -5.40 10.41 -3.93
CA ILE A 98 -4.23 10.05 -3.10
C ILE A 98 -3.74 11.26 -2.31
N LEU A 99 -3.60 12.42 -2.94
CA LEU A 99 -3.17 13.64 -2.26
C LEU A 99 -4.15 14.05 -1.15
N ALA A 100 -5.46 13.94 -1.40
CA ALA A 100 -6.49 14.21 -0.41
C ALA A 100 -6.44 13.22 0.77
N VAL A 101 -6.29 11.92 0.50
CA VAL A 101 -6.21 10.87 1.52
C VAL A 101 -4.95 11.03 2.38
N PHE A 102 -3.79 11.31 1.78
CA PHE A 102 -2.56 11.55 2.54
C PHE A 102 -2.64 12.84 3.37
N GLY A 103 -3.22 13.90 2.81
CA GLY A 103 -3.53 15.13 3.54
C GLY A 103 -4.39 14.87 4.77
N ALA A 104 -5.52 14.19 4.58
CA ALA A 104 -6.42 13.82 5.67
C ALA A 104 -5.74 12.94 6.73
N ALA A 105 -4.90 11.98 6.31
CA ALA A 105 -4.13 11.14 7.22
C ALA A 105 -3.15 11.96 8.07
N ALA A 106 -2.41 12.90 7.47
CA ALA A 106 -1.52 13.80 8.20
C ALA A 106 -2.28 14.71 9.16
N GLY A 107 -3.45 15.22 8.76
CA GLY A 107 -4.36 15.96 9.62
C GLY A 107 -4.82 15.15 10.83
N ALA A 108 -5.25 13.91 10.62
CA ALA A 108 -5.68 13.00 11.67
C ALA A 108 -4.53 12.64 12.64
N ILE A 109 -3.33 12.38 12.12
CA ILE A 109 -2.14 12.13 12.93
C ILE A 109 -1.77 13.35 13.77
N GLY A 110 -1.79 14.56 13.17
CA GLY A 110 -1.51 15.80 13.88
C GLY A 110 -2.51 16.08 15.01
N GLN A 111 -3.79 15.82 14.75
CA GLN A 111 -4.83 15.93 15.78
C GLN A 111 -4.61 14.90 16.91
N ALA A 112 -4.31 13.64 16.56
CA ALA A 112 -4.12 12.57 17.55
C ALA A 112 -2.87 12.76 18.43
N LEU A 113 -1.78 13.29 17.87
CA LEU A 113 -0.51 13.45 18.59
C LEU A 113 -0.43 14.79 19.36
N PHE A 114 -0.93 15.87 18.77
CA PHE A 114 -0.72 17.23 19.28
C PHE A 114 -2.01 17.98 19.66
N GLY A 115 -3.18 17.39 19.41
CA GLY A 115 -4.47 18.05 19.63
C GLY A 115 -4.77 19.20 18.65
N TRP A 116 -4.02 19.29 17.54
CA TRP A 116 -4.17 20.37 16.57
C TRP A 116 -5.44 20.25 15.72
N PRO A 117 -5.94 21.36 15.15
CA PRO A 117 -6.93 21.29 14.08
C PRO A 117 -6.39 20.46 12.91
N THR A 118 -7.22 19.57 12.36
CA THR A 118 -6.85 18.67 11.26
C THR A 118 -6.27 19.41 10.06
N LEU A 119 -6.80 20.60 9.78
CA LEU A 119 -6.31 21.47 8.71
C LEU A 119 -4.82 21.81 8.83
N VAL A 120 -4.30 21.97 10.06
CA VAL A 120 -2.89 22.29 10.29
C VAL A 120 -2.01 21.14 9.83
N GLY A 121 -2.32 19.90 10.21
CA GLY A 121 -1.55 18.72 9.78
C GLY A 121 -1.60 18.52 8.26
N THR A 122 -2.77 18.74 7.64
CA THR A 122 -2.93 18.68 6.18
C THR A 122 -2.09 19.73 5.47
N LEU A 123 -2.16 20.99 5.89
CA LEU A 123 -1.41 22.10 5.28
C LEU A 123 0.10 21.92 5.45
N LEU A 124 0.54 21.46 6.62
CA LEU A 124 1.96 21.16 6.85
C LEU A 124 2.48 20.08 5.90
N LEU A 125 1.70 19.03 5.66
CA LEU A 125 2.08 18.00 4.68
C LEU A 125 2.14 18.60 3.27
N MET A 126 1.14 19.38 2.84
CA MET A 126 1.13 19.99 1.52
C MET A 126 2.32 20.92 1.29
N LEU A 127 2.65 21.76 2.28
CA LEU A 127 3.81 22.64 2.24
C LEU A 127 5.12 21.85 2.19
N ALA A 128 5.23 20.77 2.96
CA ALA A 128 6.40 19.90 2.94
C ALA A 128 6.57 19.24 1.56
N ILE A 129 5.51 18.67 0.99
CA ILE A 129 5.54 18.08 -0.36
C ILE A 129 6.00 19.14 -1.37
N GLY A 130 5.39 20.33 -1.38
CA GLY A 130 5.77 21.42 -2.29
C GLY A 130 7.22 21.87 -2.11
N ALA A 131 7.71 21.98 -0.87
CA ALA A 131 9.10 22.34 -0.60
C ALA A 131 10.06 21.27 -1.13
N PHE A 132 9.85 19.99 -0.81
CA PHE A 132 10.74 18.92 -1.23
C PHE A 132 10.74 18.72 -2.75
N THR A 133 9.59 18.86 -3.42
CA THR A 133 9.51 18.74 -4.87
C THR A 133 10.11 19.94 -5.59
N ALA A 134 10.05 21.15 -5.02
CA ALA A 134 10.67 22.35 -5.59
C ALA A 134 12.20 22.25 -5.69
N TYR A 135 12.86 21.54 -4.77
CA TYR A 135 14.31 21.28 -4.82
C TYR A 135 14.72 20.14 -5.77
N GLY A 136 13.76 19.55 -6.51
CA GLY A 136 14.00 18.52 -7.52
C GLY A 136 14.25 17.12 -6.97
N ASN A 137 14.50 16.18 -7.89
CA ASN A 137 14.52 14.74 -7.61
C ASN A 137 15.54 14.31 -6.54
N GLN A 138 16.71 14.97 -6.46
CA GLN A 138 17.73 14.63 -5.47
C GLN A 138 17.26 14.82 -4.02
N SER A 139 16.47 15.86 -3.76
CA SER A 139 15.89 16.14 -2.44
C SER A 139 14.90 15.03 -2.04
N VAL A 140 14.03 14.65 -2.98
CA VAL A 140 13.06 13.58 -2.81
C VAL A 140 13.77 12.24 -2.56
N GLU A 141 14.76 11.88 -3.38
CA GLU A 141 15.53 10.65 -3.20
C GLU A 141 16.22 10.57 -1.83
N ARG A 142 16.79 11.69 -1.36
CA ARG A 142 17.43 11.75 -0.04
C ARG A 142 16.41 11.57 1.08
N LEU A 143 15.25 12.23 0.98
CA LEU A 143 14.16 12.05 1.93
C LEU A 143 13.71 10.58 1.98
N PHE A 144 13.45 9.97 0.83
CA PHE A 144 13.05 8.57 0.73
C PHE A 144 14.06 7.61 1.36
N LYS A 145 15.37 7.84 1.18
CA LYS A 145 16.42 7.03 1.82
C LYS A 145 16.31 7.11 3.35
N TRP A 146 16.31 8.31 3.93
CA TRP A 146 16.27 8.50 5.39
C TRP A 146 14.96 8.00 6.01
N VAL A 147 13.82 8.35 5.40
CA VAL A 147 12.50 7.92 5.88
C VAL A 147 12.36 6.40 5.82
N SER A 148 12.91 5.73 4.81
CA SER A 148 12.89 4.27 4.73
C SER A 148 13.60 3.62 5.92
N PHE A 149 14.83 4.07 6.26
CA PHE A 149 15.56 3.56 7.42
C PHE A 149 14.80 3.80 8.72
N LEU A 150 14.25 5.00 8.91
CA LEU A 150 13.45 5.34 10.08
C LEU A 150 12.22 4.44 10.18
N LEU A 151 11.47 4.26 9.09
CA LEU A 151 10.25 3.46 9.05
C LEU A 151 10.51 2.01 9.45
N TYR A 152 11.54 1.38 8.84
CA TYR A 152 11.90 0.00 9.19
C TYR A 152 12.40 -0.12 10.63
N GLY A 153 13.19 0.85 11.11
CA GLY A 153 13.63 0.89 12.50
C GLY A 153 12.45 0.96 13.48
N VAL A 154 11.51 1.89 13.23
CA VAL A 154 10.30 2.02 14.05
C VAL A 154 9.45 0.76 14.01
N TYR A 155 9.29 0.12 12.84
CA TYR A 155 8.53 -1.14 12.74
C TYR A 155 9.17 -2.26 13.55
N VAL A 156 10.48 -2.43 13.49
CA VAL A 156 11.17 -3.45 14.28
C VAL A 156 10.97 -3.20 15.78
N LEU A 157 11.15 -1.95 16.22
CA LEU A 157 10.93 -1.58 17.62
C LEU A 157 9.48 -1.81 18.05
N LEU A 158 8.51 -1.45 17.20
CA LEU A 158 7.09 -1.62 17.47
C LEU A 158 6.72 -3.11 17.56
N VAL A 159 7.24 -3.96 16.68
CA VAL A 159 7.04 -5.42 16.74
C VAL A 159 7.61 -5.99 18.04
N ILE A 160 8.84 -5.62 18.42
CA ILE A 160 9.45 -6.07 19.68
C ILE A 160 8.61 -5.61 20.87
N PHE A 161 8.19 -4.34 20.89
CA PHE A 161 7.35 -3.79 21.95
C PHE A 161 6.01 -4.52 22.06
N VAL A 162 5.31 -4.72 20.94
CA VAL A 162 4.00 -5.37 20.93
C VAL A 162 4.11 -6.83 21.38
N LEU A 163 5.10 -7.58 20.89
CA LEU A 163 5.29 -8.98 21.28
C LEU A 163 5.68 -9.11 22.76
N THR A 164 6.53 -8.22 23.27
CA THR A 164 6.96 -8.26 24.69
C THR A 164 5.87 -7.83 25.66
N LYS A 165 5.04 -6.84 25.30
CA LYS A 165 3.97 -6.33 26.18
C LYS A 165 2.66 -7.08 26.05
N PHE A 166 2.29 -7.49 24.84
CA PHE A 166 0.96 -8.03 24.53
C PHE A 166 1.00 -9.46 23.97
N GLY A 167 2.17 -10.06 23.76
CA GLY A 167 2.29 -11.39 23.13
C GLY A 167 1.50 -12.49 23.84
N GLY A 168 1.47 -12.49 25.17
CA GLY A 168 0.67 -13.44 25.94
C GLY A 168 -0.85 -13.27 25.71
N GLN A 169 -1.35 -12.03 25.74
CA GLN A 169 -2.75 -11.74 25.46
C GLN A 169 -3.12 -12.04 24.01
N ALA A 170 -2.24 -11.72 23.06
CA ALA A 170 -2.42 -12.04 21.65
C ALA A 170 -2.56 -13.55 21.45
N ALA A 171 -1.66 -14.35 22.02
CA ALA A 171 -1.73 -15.82 21.93
C ALA A 171 -3.06 -16.37 22.48
N GLN A 172 -3.54 -15.84 23.60
CA GLN A 172 -4.83 -16.22 24.18
C GLN A 172 -6.02 -15.85 23.27
N GLN A 173 -6.00 -14.65 22.69
CA GLN A 173 -7.03 -14.21 21.74
C GLN A 173 -7.05 -15.06 20.47
N PHE A 174 -5.88 -15.45 19.96
CA PHE A 174 -5.79 -16.38 18.81
C PHE A 174 -6.28 -17.79 19.15
N ALA A 175 -6.08 -18.26 20.38
CA ALA A 175 -6.55 -19.56 20.84
C ALA A 175 -8.07 -19.59 21.14
N THR A 176 -8.71 -18.43 21.31
CA THR A 176 -10.13 -18.34 21.63
C THR A 176 -10.95 -18.39 20.34
N PRO A 177 -11.83 -19.39 20.13
CA PRO A 177 -12.70 -19.41 18.96
C PRO A 177 -13.68 -18.24 19.00
N VAL A 178 -13.65 -17.41 17.96
CA VAL A 178 -14.59 -16.31 17.75
C VAL A 178 -15.19 -16.44 16.35
N PRO A 179 -16.42 -15.94 16.12
CA PRO A 179 -17.01 -15.90 14.78
C PRO A 179 -16.07 -15.19 13.81
N THR A 180 -15.72 -15.85 12.71
CA THR A 180 -14.78 -15.33 11.71
C THR A 180 -15.48 -14.79 10.47
N ASP A 181 -16.75 -14.39 10.58
CA ASP A 181 -17.57 -14.00 9.44
C ASP A 181 -16.94 -12.85 8.64
N GLY A 182 -17.14 -12.86 7.32
CA GLY A 182 -16.67 -11.80 6.43
C GLY A 182 -15.16 -11.82 6.11
N TRP A 183 -14.39 -12.80 6.58
CA TRP A 183 -12.94 -12.85 6.31
C TRP A 183 -12.62 -12.91 4.81
N LEU A 184 -13.39 -13.68 4.04
CA LEU A 184 -13.20 -13.82 2.60
C LEU A 184 -13.51 -12.50 1.87
N SER A 185 -14.65 -11.87 2.20
CA SER A 185 -15.04 -10.61 1.59
C SER A 185 -14.12 -9.46 1.99
N GLY A 186 -13.66 -9.40 3.25
CA GLY A 186 -12.68 -8.43 3.72
C GLY A 186 -11.36 -8.54 2.95
N GLY A 187 -10.82 -9.76 2.85
CA GLY A 187 -9.59 -10.01 2.10
C GLY A 187 -9.70 -9.68 0.61
N LEU A 188 -10.79 -10.08 -0.05
CA LEU A 188 -11.03 -9.76 -1.47
C LEU A 188 -11.26 -8.28 -1.73
N THR A 189 -11.99 -7.59 -0.83
CA THR A 189 -12.26 -6.16 -0.95
C THR A 189 -10.96 -5.37 -0.82
N TYR A 190 -10.13 -5.72 0.16
CA TYR A 190 -8.81 -5.09 0.32
C TYR A 190 -7.89 -5.38 -0.87
N ALA A 191 -7.95 -6.60 -1.43
CA ALA A 191 -7.19 -6.94 -2.61
C ALA A 191 -7.60 -6.09 -3.82
N GLY A 192 -8.91 -5.97 -4.07
CA GLY A 192 -9.49 -5.18 -5.16
C GLY A 192 -9.28 -3.67 -4.98
N TYR A 193 -9.32 -3.17 -3.75
CA TYR A 193 -9.01 -1.77 -3.44
C TYR A 193 -7.58 -1.38 -3.88
N ASN A 194 -6.63 -2.30 -3.75
CA ASN A 194 -5.21 -2.09 -4.08
C ASN A 194 -4.79 -2.60 -5.46
N ILE A 195 -5.75 -2.92 -6.34
CA ILE A 195 -5.52 -3.60 -7.62
C ILE A 195 -4.54 -2.85 -8.54
N VAL A 196 -4.54 -1.52 -8.46
CA VAL A 196 -3.69 -0.63 -9.26
C VAL A 196 -2.21 -0.81 -8.92
N GLY A 197 -1.88 -1.28 -7.71
CA GLY A 197 -0.50 -1.51 -7.29
C GLY A 197 0.27 -2.47 -8.21
N ALA A 198 -0.41 -3.44 -8.84
CA ALA A 198 0.21 -4.39 -9.75
C ALA A 198 0.70 -3.72 -11.06
N VAL A 199 0.04 -2.66 -11.51
CA VAL A 199 0.44 -1.91 -12.70
C VAL A 199 1.65 -1.01 -12.39
N MET A 200 1.71 -0.44 -11.19
CA MET A 200 2.79 0.48 -10.77
C MET A 200 4.18 -0.17 -10.81
N ILE A 201 4.25 -1.49 -10.72
CA ILE A 201 5.50 -2.26 -10.73
C ILE A 201 5.85 -2.86 -12.09
N LEU A 202 5.03 -2.64 -13.14
CA LEU A 202 5.28 -3.13 -14.50
C LEU A 202 6.68 -2.81 -15.07
N PRO A 203 7.28 -1.63 -14.80
CA PRO A 203 8.62 -1.34 -15.30
C PRO A 203 9.69 -2.35 -14.82
N LEU A 204 9.46 -3.01 -13.68
CA LEU A 204 10.37 -4.02 -13.12
C LEU A 204 10.32 -5.34 -13.90
N ALA A 205 9.24 -5.62 -14.63
CA ALA A 205 9.09 -6.81 -15.45
C ALA A 205 9.90 -6.76 -16.76
N ARG A 206 10.59 -5.65 -17.05
CA ARG A 206 11.51 -5.51 -18.19
C ARG A 206 12.81 -6.30 -18.04
N HIS A 207 13.11 -6.79 -16.83
CA HIS A 207 14.41 -7.31 -16.41
C HIS A 207 14.43 -8.82 -16.14
#